data_AF-A0A1A8XZQ5-F1
#
_entry.id   AF-A0A1A8XZQ5-F1
#
_cell.length_a   1.000
_cell.length_b   1.000
_cell.length_c   1.000
_cell.angle_alpha   90.00
_cell.angle_beta   90.00
_cell.angle_gamma   90.00
#
_symmetry.space_group_name_H-M   'P 1'
#
loop_
_entity.id
_entity.type
_entity.pdbx_description
1 polymer ?
#
loop_
_entity_poly.entity_id
_entity_poly.type
_entity_poly.pdbx_seq_one_letter_code
_entity_poly.pdbx_strand_id
1 'polypeptide(L)'
;MNSEVTEEHGALNRLLDRSRFVGIRVFGSDQSLTYETWADIPSNIIDSVRSGQHQHSWPDQEEIHRNWIKVDVERLIQIVLPLVGKDGKLAGYLEGVSRLDEKSLRAQRDQVSNTALTAVIAVLVTALLLYPLLMAMLRQAVGLSSRLLNSNLSLMLSLGNAIANRDSDTDSHNYRVTFYAVALAEAMGLPKQDISALITGAFLHDVGKIGIPDSIMLKAGKLTNEKFDVMKTHVLLGIEIVEDNPWLKGAALTIR
;
A
#
# COMPACT_ATOMS: atom_id res chain seq x y z
N MET A 1 39.47 -44.06 49.48
CA MET A 1 38.27 -43.22 49.64
C MET A 1 38.67 -41.76 49.42
N ASN A 2 38.96 -41.37 48.16
CA ASN A 2 39.16 -39.97 47.73
C ASN A 2 39.31 -39.80 46.20
N SER A 3 38.97 -40.82 45.39
CA SER A 3 39.17 -40.80 43.94
C SER A 3 37.86 -40.69 43.13
N GLU A 4 36.68 -40.82 43.75
CA GLU A 4 35.39 -40.74 43.04
C GLU A 4 34.84 -39.31 42.94
N VAL A 5 35.13 -38.43 43.91
CA VAL A 5 34.60 -37.05 43.91
C VAL A 5 35.23 -36.18 42.80
N THR A 6 36.44 -36.52 42.37
CA THR A 6 37.20 -35.75 41.37
C THR A 6 36.73 -36.01 39.94
N GLU A 7 36.17 -37.18 39.64
CA GLU A 7 35.60 -37.48 38.31
C GLU A 7 34.23 -36.82 38.10
N GLU A 8 33.39 -36.73 39.14
CA GLU A 8 32.02 -36.19 39.05
C GLU A 8 31.95 -34.74 38.55
N HIS A 9 32.99 -33.94 38.82
CA HIS A 9 33.00 -32.51 38.49
C HIS A 9 33.75 -32.18 37.18
N GLY A 10 34.46 -33.15 36.59
CA GLY A 10 35.21 -32.98 35.34
C GLY A 10 34.32 -32.73 34.10
N ALA A 11 33.03 -33.05 34.18
CA ALA A 11 32.05 -32.69 33.15
C ALA A 11 31.75 -31.18 33.14
N LEU A 12 31.69 -30.53 34.31
CA LEU A 12 31.40 -29.11 34.46
C LEU A 12 32.57 -28.23 34.01
N ASN A 13 33.81 -28.63 34.28
CA ASN A 13 34.99 -27.92 33.75
C ASN A 13 35.09 -28.03 32.22
N ARG A 14 34.70 -29.16 31.62
CA ARG A 14 34.63 -29.30 30.16
C ARG A 14 33.55 -28.42 29.51
N LEU A 15 32.51 -28.05 30.27
CA LEU A 15 31.49 -27.11 29.79
C LEU A 15 32.01 -25.68 29.74
N LEU A 16 32.84 -25.23 30.69
CA LEU A 16 33.50 -23.91 30.60
C LEU A 16 34.35 -23.78 29.34
N ASP A 17 35.13 -24.81 28.99
CA ASP A 17 36.06 -24.77 27.85
C ASP A 17 35.36 -24.70 26.48
N ARG A 18 34.10 -25.17 26.40
CA ARG A 18 33.32 -25.22 25.14
C ARG A 18 32.22 -24.18 25.03
N SER A 19 31.94 -23.44 26.10
CA SER A 19 30.84 -22.48 26.15
C SER A 19 31.37 -21.06 26.38
N ARG A 20 30.59 -20.05 26.01
CA ARG A 20 30.93 -18.64 26.30
C ARG A 20 30.75 -18.29 27.80
N PHE A 21 30.66 -19.28 28.68
CA PHE A 21 30.54 -19.09 30.12
C PHE A 21 31.92 -18.83 30.71
N VAL A 22 32.02 -17.75 31.48
CA VAL A 22 33.21 -17.38 32.25
C VAL A 22 33.16 -17.92 33.68
N GLY A 23 32.00 -18.41 34.12
CA GLY A 23 31.84 -19.06 35.42
C GLY A 23 30.58 -19.91 35.49
N ILE A 24 30.66 -20.99 36.26
CA ILE A 24 29.54 -21.88 36.57
C ILE A 24 29.52 -22.13 38.07
N ARG A 25 28.36 -21.95 38.70
CA ARG A 25 28.12 -22.22 40.11
C ARG A 25 26.92 -23.14 40.24
N VAL A 26 27.00 -24.12 41.13
CA VAL A 26 25.94 -25.08 41.42
C VAL A 26 25.60 -24.95 42.89
N PHE A 27 24.31 -24.79 43.17
CA PHE A 27 23.77 -24.66 44.51
C PHE A 27 22.85 -25.84 44.82
N GLY A 28 22.86 -26.29 46.08
CA GLY A 28 21.89 -27.25 46.61
C GLY A 28 20.48 -26.65 46.72
N SER A 29 19.51 -27.50 47.07
CA SER A 29 18.12 -27.07 47.32
C SER A 29 17.98 -26.15 48.55
N ASP A 30 18.96 -26.17 49.44
CA ASP A 30 19.12 -25.27 50.59
C ASP A 30 19.85 -23.96 50.24
N GLN A 31 20.12 -23.73 48.95
CA GLN A 31 20.87 -22.59 48.43
C GLN A 31 22.34 -22.55 48.89
N SER A 32 22.86 -23.65 49.46
CA SER A 32 24.28 -23.76 49.76
C SER A 32 25.09 -23.97 48.48
N LEU A 33 26.29 -23.39 48.41
CA LEU A 33 27.16 -23.58 47.25
C LEU A 33 27.76 -24.98 47.29
N THR A 34 27.38 -25.81 46.32
CA THR A 34 27.89 -27.18 46.16
C THR A 34 29.17 -27.20 45.34
N TYR A 35 29.22 -26.37 44.28
CA TYR A 35 30.35 -26.35 43.37
C TYR A 35 30.47 -24.99 42.70
N GLU A 36 31.69 -24.52 42.49
CA GLU A 36 31.96 -23.39 41.62
C GLU A 36 33.21 -23.61 40.78
N THR A 37 33.17 -23.10 39.56
CA THR A 37 34.31 -23.09 38.66
C THR A 37 34.28 -21.82 37.83
N TRP A 38 35.46 -21.26 37.60
CA TRP A 38 35.64 -19.99 36.91
C TRP A 38 36.69 -20.17 35.83
N ALA A 39 36.48 -19.53 34.68
CA ALA A 39 37.53 -19.37 33.69
C ALA A 39 38.65 -18.47 34.24
N ASP A 40 39.79 -18.39 33.55
CA ASP A 40 40.87 -17.48 33.92
C ASP A 40 40.43 -16.01 33.67
N ILE A 41 39.79 -15.43 34.68
CA ILE A 41 39.25 -14.07 34.65
C ILE A 41 39.73 -13.27 35.87
N PRO A 42 39.86 -11.93 35.73
CA PRO A 42 40.24 -11.04 36.82
C PRO A 42 39.38 -11.24 38.09
N SER A 43 40.03 -11.26 39.26
CA SER A 43 39.39 -11.54 40.56
C SER A 43 38.28 -10.53 40.91
N ASN A 44 38.38 -9.28 40.46
CA ASN A 44 37.34 -8.26 40.65
C ASN A 44 36.00 -8.65 40.01
N ILE A 45 36.01 -9.39 38.91
CA ILE A 45 34.79 -9.89 38.25
C ILE A 45 34.17 -11.00 39.10
N ILE A 46 34.99 -11.95 39.54
CA ILE A 46 34.57 -13.06 40.40
C ILE A 46 33.95 -12.50 41.69
N ASP A 47 34.60 -11.52 42.30
CA ASP A 47 34.15 -10.89 43.54
C ASP A 47 32.87 -10.05 43.33
N SER A 48 32.69 -9.44 42.17
CA SER A 48 31.45 -8.72 41.83
C SER A 48 30.25 -9.66 41.67
N VAL A 49 30.47 -10.87 41.13
CA VAL A 49 29.41 -11.89 41.08
C VAL A 49 29.15 -12.52 42.46
N ARG A 50 30.20 -12.71 43.29
CA ARG A 50 30.08 -13.23 44.65
C ARG A 50 29.44 -12.25 45.64
N SER A 51 29.72 -10.95 45.51
CA SER A 51 29.32 -9.90 46.45
C SER A 51 27.85 -9.47 46.33
N GLY A 52 27.09 -10.02 45.38
CA GLY A 52 25.63 -10.01 45.47
C GLY A 52 24.99 -8.62 45.49
N GLN A 53 25.60 -7.60 44.87
CA GLN A 53 24.94 -6.30 44.75
C GLN A 53 23.69 -6.35 43.84
N HIS A 54 23.47 -7.49 43.16
CA HIS A 54 22.18 -7.86 42.56
C HIS A 54 21.71 -9.18 43.19
N GLN A 55 20.84 -9.03 44.18
CA GLN A 55 20.22 -10.07 44.99
C GLN A 55 19.68 -11.20 44.10
N HIS A 56 20.18 -12.43 44.29
CA HIS A 56 19.69 -13.64 43.65
C HIS A 56 18.18 -13.77 43.90
N SER A 57 17.35 -13.45 42.91
CA SER A 57 15.94 -13.83 42.94
C SER A 57 15.89 -15.29 42.52
N TRP A 58 15.87 -16.19 43.50
CA TRP A 58 15.81 -17.63 43.27
C TRP A 58 14.46 -17.97 42.65
N PRO A 59 14.41 -18.43 41.40
CA PRO A 59 13.14 -18.74 40.76
C PRO A 59 12.44 -19.92 41.43
N ASP A 60 11.12 -19.85 41.52
CA ASP A 60 10.27 -21.02 41.75
C ASP A 60 10.30 -21.94 40.51
N GLN A 61 9.94 -23.22 40.71
CA GLN A 61 10.35 -24.43 39.99
C GLN A 61 10.32 -24.47 38.43
N GLU A 62 10.01 -23.40 37.70
CA GLU A 62 9.95 -23.38 36.23
C GLU A 62 10.48 -22.09 35.56
N GLU A 63 10.87 -21.05 36.31
CA GLU A 63 11.29 -19.78 35.70
C GLU A 63 12.81 -19.65 35.52
N ILE A 64 13.25 -19.29 34.31
CA ILE A 64 14.66 -18.98 34.03
C ILE A 64 14.90 -17.51 34.34
N HIS A 65 15.66 -17.22 35.41
CA HIS A 65 16.05 -15.86 35.73
C HIS A 65 17.30 -15.44 34.95
N ARG A 66 17.22 -14.26 34.32
CA ARG A 66 18.34 -13.63 33.61
C ARG A 66 18.60 -12.26 34.18
N ASN A 67 19.81 -12.04 34.66
CA ASN A 67 20.23 -10.77 35.23
C ASN A 67 21.44 -10.21 34.50
N TRP A 68 21.51 -8.88 34.41
CA TRP A 68 22.59 -8.17 33.75
C TRP A 68 23.48 -7.53 34.82
N ILE A 69 24.74 -7.95 34.87
CA ILE A 69 25.71 -7.37 35.79
C ILE A 69 26.69 -6.55 34.96
N LYS A 70 26.88 -5.28 35.33
CA LYS A 70 27.94 -4.44 34.75
C LYS A 70 29.09 -4.34 35.74
N VAL A 71 30.24 -4.89 35.38
CA VAL A 71 31.47 -4.80 36.17
C VAL A 71 32.48 -3.98 35.39
N ASP A 72 32.71 -2.74 35.82
CA ASP A 72 33.59 -1.77 35.16
C ASP A 72 33.19 -1.52 33.67
N VAL A 73 33.94 -2.09 32.72
CA VAL A 73 33.69 -1.98 31.26
C VAL A 73 33.05 -3.27 30.69
N GLU A 74 33.01 -4.37 31.44
CA GLU A 74 32.46 -5.64 30.97
C GLU A 74 31.00 -5.81 31.41
N ARG A 75 30.14 -6.24 30.47
CA ARG A 75 28.78 -6.67 30.77
C ARG A 75 28.72 -8.19 30.82
N LEU A 76 28.17 -8.70 31.91
CA LEU A 76 28.01 -10.13 32.16
C LEU A 76 26.51 -10.45 32.18
N ILE A 77 26.15 -11.56 31.55
CA ILE A 77 24.82 -12.15 31.69
C ILE A 77 24.93 -13.27 32.71
N GLN A 78 24.17 -13.14 33.78
CA GLN A 78 23.97 -14.18 34.78
C GLN A 78 22.65 -14.89 34.46
N ILE A 79 22.70 -16.21 34.33
CA ILE A 79 21.53 -17.06 34.09
C ILE A 79 21.44 -18.05 35.23
N VAL A 80 20.30 -18.08 35.93
CA VAL A 80 20.04 -19.03 37.02
C VAL A 80 18.91 -19.96 36.60
N LEU A 81 19.17 -21.26 36.68
CA LEU A 81 18.28 -22.34 36.26
C LEU A 81 17.97 -23.26 37.45
N PRO A 82 16.70 -23.55 37.77
CA PRO A 82 16.38 -24.58 38.75
C PRO A 82 16.69 -25.97 38.16
N LEU A 83 17.37 -26.81 38.94
CA LEU A 83 17.61 -28.21 38.63
C LEU A 83 16.53 -29.03 39.31
N VAL A 84 15.75 -29.78 38.53
CA VAL A 84 14.67 -30.63 39.03
C VAL A 84 15.09 -32.10 38.93
N GLY A 85 14.96 -32.84 40.03
CA GLY A 85 15.24 -34.27 40.10
C GLY A 85 14.22 -35.09 39.30
N LYS A 86 14.52 -36.38 39.06
CA LYS A 86 13.62 -37.31 38.34
C LYS A 86 12.28 -37.52 39.04
N ASP A 87 12.19 -37.15 40.31
CA ASP A 87 11.02 -37.20 41.19
C ASP A 87 10.19 -35.89 41.17
N GLY A 88 10.55 -34.91 40.34
CA GLY A 88 9.86 -33.62 40.22
C GLY A 88 10.16 -32.64 41.36
N LYS A 89 11.06 -32.99 42.29
CA LYS A 89 11.47 -32.11 43.39
C LYS A 89 12.67 -31.27 42.96
N LEU A 90 12.74 -30.04 43.48
CA LEU A 90 13.89 -29.16 43.27
C LEU A 90 15.15 -29.82 43.85
N ALA A 91 16.08 -30.19 42.99
CA ALA A 91 17.37 -30.78 43.34
C ALA A 91 18.44 -29.71 43.61
N GLY A 92 18.30 -28.50 43.05
CA GLY A 92 19.22 -27.39 43.27
C GLY A 92 19.10 -26.29 42.23
N TYR A 93 20.13 -25.46 42.09
CA TYR A 93 20.19 -24.39 41.09
C TYR A 93 21.53 -24.41 40.35
N LEU A 94 21.51 -24.17 39.05
CA LEU A 94 22.67 -23.95 38.21
C LEU A 94 22.74 -22.47 37.80
N GLU A 95 23.83 -21.81 38.16
CA GLU A 95 24.13 -20.45 37.77
C GLU A 95 25.27 -20.45 36.73
N GLY A 96 24.99 -19.90 35.56
CA GLY A 96 25.98 -19.67 34.50
C GLY A 96 26.22 -18.19 34.30
N VAL A 97 27.47 -17.76 34.29
CA VAL A 97 27.88 -16.38 34.02
C VAL A 97 28.59 -16.34 32.68
N SER A 98 28.08 -15.56 31.72
CA SER A 98 28.66 -15.41 30.38
C SER A 98 29.05 -13.96 30.10
N ARG A 99 30.18 -13.76 29.40
CA ARG A 99 30.63 -12.42 29.00
C ARG A 99 29.93 -12.00 27.71
N LEU A 100 29.31 -10.83 27.75
CA LEU A 100 28.72 -10.22 26.58
C LEU A 100 29.79 -9.41 25.86
N ASP A 101 30.28 -9.93 24.74
CA ASP A 101 31.27 -9.23 23.93
C ASP A 101 30.67 -7.94 23.35
N GLU A 102 31.05 -6.78 23.92
CA GLU A 102 30.59 -5.48 23.45
C GLU A 102 30.99 -5.22 21.98
N LYS A 103 32.05 -5.86 21.47
CA LYS A 103 32.46 -5.73 20.06
C LYS A 103 31.45 -6.40 19.14
N SER A 104 31.01 -7.61 19.47
CA SER A 104 29.95 -8.32 18.75
C SER A 104 28.62 -7.54 18.76
N LEU A 105 28.26 -6.92 19.89
CA LEU A 105 27.06 -6.09 19.96
C LEU A 105 27.15 -4.80 19.13
N ARG A 106 28.29 -4.11 19.13
CA ARG A 106 28.52 -2.92 18.29
C ARG A 106 28.52 -3.30 16.81
N ALA A 107 29.22 -4.37 16.44
CA ALA A 107 29.21 -4.90 15.08
C ALA A 107 27.79 -5.25 14.61
N GLN A 108 26.98 -5.87 15.47
CA GLN A 108 25.58 -6.18 15.16
C GLN A 108 24.74 -4.91 15.02
N ARG A 109 24.92 -3.90 15.89
CA ARG A 109 24.23 -2.61 15.80
C ARG A 109 24.59 -1.86 14.52
N ASP A 110 25.87 -1.81 14.16
CA ASP A 110 26.37 -1.16 12.95
C ASP A 110 25.84 -1.86 11.69
N GLN A 111 25.83 -3.20 11.69
CA GLN A 111 25.25 -3.98 10.61
C GLN A 111 23.75 -3.70 10.44
N VAL A 112 22.98 -3.69 11.53
CA VAL A 112 21.53 -3.37 11.49
C VAL A 112 21.30 -1.96 10.96
N SER A 113 22.07 -0.97 11.43
CA SER A 113 21.95 0.42 10.98
C SER A 113 22.27 0.57 9.49
N ASN A 114 23.32 -0.09 9.00
CA ASN A 114 23.71 -0.01 7.59
C ASN A 114 22.67 -0.67 6.68
N THR A 115 22.12 -1.84 7.06
CA THR A 115 21.04 -2.48 6.30
C THR A 115 19.76 -1.63 6.30
N ALA A 116 19.43 -0.99 7.42
CA ALA A 116 18.29 -0.08 7.48
C ALA A 116 18.50 1.13 6.56
N LEU A 117 19.69 1.73 6.57
CA LEU A 117 20.03 2.87 5.72
C LEU A 117 19.97 2.51 4.23
N THR A 118 20.53 1.37 3.82
CA THR A 118 20.48 0.94 2.42
C THR A 118 19.05 0.67 1.96
N ALA A 119 18.20 0.08 2.80
CA ALA A 119 16.79 -0.11 2.49
C ALA A 119 16.06 1.23 2.30
N VAL A 120 16.27 2.21 3.18
CA VAL A 120 15.68 3.56 3.06
C VAL A 120 16.14 4.25 1.78
N ILE A 121 17.45 4.22 1.49
CA ILE A 121 18.00 4.80 0.26
C ILE A 121 17.40 4.13 -0.98
N ALA A 122 17.30 2.78 -0.99
CA ALA A 122 16.71 2.05 -2.09
C ALA A 122 15.26 2.48 -2.34
N VAL A 123 14.44 2.56 -1.29
CA VAL A 123 13.04 3.04 -1.39
C VAL A 123 12.97 4.47 -1.92
N LEU A 124 13.81 5.37 -1.42
CA LEU A 124 13.85 6.77 -1.87
C LEU A 124 14.27 6.89 -3.33
N VAL A 125 15.29 6.14 -3.76
CA VAL A 125 15.75 6.10 -5.15
C VAL A 125 14.65 5.54 -6.05
N THR A 126 14.00 4.44 -5.65
CA THR A 126 12.87 3.88 -6.38
C THR A 126 11.72 4.89 -6.49
N ALA A 127 11.36 5.57 -5.41
CA ALA A 127 10.33 6.60 -5.43
C ALA A 127 10.70 7.78 -6.35
N LEU A 128 11.95 8.23 -6.29
CA LEU A 128 12.47 9.31 -7.14
C LEU A 128 12.42 8.94 -8.63
N LEU A 129 12.68 7.68 -8.98
CA LEU A 129 12.61 7.19 -10.36
C LEU A 129 11.17 6.96 -10.83
N LEU A 130 10.29 6.43 -9.98
CA LEU A 130 8.91 6.14 -10.33
C LEU A 130 8.04 7.39 -10.40
N TYR A 131 8.29 8.40 -9.57
CA TYR A 131 7.50 9.63 -9.54
C TYR A 131 7.39 10.35 -10.90
N PRO A 132 8.49 10.67 -11.62
CA PRO A 132 8.41 11.33 -12.91
C PRO A 132 7.73 10.44 -13.97
N LEU A 133 7.91 9.12 -13.89
CA LEU A 133 7.25 8.17 -14.79
C LEU A 133 5.72 8.20 -14.59
N LEU A 134 5.25 8.11 -13.35
CA LEU A 134 3.82 8.18 -13.02
C LEU A 134 3.23 9.53 -13.44
N MET A 135 3.93 10.63 -13.19
CA MET A 135 3.48 11.96 -13.60
C MET A 135 3.44 12.12 -15.13
N ALA A 136 4.41 11.55 -15.86
CA ALA A 136 4.39 11.54 -17.31
C ALA A 136 3.21 10.72 -17.85
N MET A 137 2.94 9.54 -17.31
CA MET A 137 1.80 8.71 -17.68
C MET A 137 0.46 9.41 -17.39
N LEU A 138 0.33 10.06 -16.24
CA LEU A 138 -0.88 10.79 -15.87
C LEU A 138 -1.13 11.97 -16.83
N ARG A 139 -0.08 12.75 -17.15
CA ARG A 139 -0.18 13.84 -18.14
C ARG A 139 -0.58 13.33 -19.52
N GLN A 140 -0.02 12.20 -19.95
CA GLN A 140 -0.39 11.59 -21.23
C GLN A 140 -1.85 11.12 -21.24
N ALA A 141 -2.32 10.49 -20.17
CA ALA A 141 -3.71 10.03 -20.04
C ALA A 141 -4.70 11.21 -20.11
N VAL A 142 -4.45 12.28 -19.35
CA VAL A 142 -5.27 13.50 -19.35
C VAL A 142 -5.22 14.19 -20.73
N GLY A 143 -4.04 14.26 -21.34
CA GLY A 143 -3.87 14.85 -22.66
C GLY A 143 -4.55 14.03 -23.77
N LEU A 144 -4.58 12.70 -23.67
CA LEU A 144 -5.32 11.84 -24.59
C LEU A 144 -6.82 12.01 -24.43
N SER A 145 -7.32 12.00 -23.19
CA SER A 145 -8.74 12.24 -22.88
C SER A 145 -9.24 13.58 -23.45
N SER A 146 -8.47 14.65 -23.23
CA SER A 146 -8.80 15.99 -23.75
C SER A 146 -8.80 16.02 -25.28
N ARG A 147 -7.85 15.34 -25.93
CA ARG A 147 -7.81 15.25 -27.40
C ARG A 147 -9.01 14.48 -27.96
N LEU A 148 -9.38 13.36 -27.35
CA LEU A 148 -10.56 12.59 -27.77
C LEU A 148 -11.84 13.41 -27.62
N LEU A 149 -12.00 14.13 -26.51
CA LEU A 149 -13.15 15.02 -26.30
C LEU A 149 -13.23 16.10 -27.38
N ASN A 150 -12.12 16.79 -27.65
CA ASN A 150 -12.07 17.82 -28.69
C ASN A 150 -12.36 17.26 -30.08
N SER A 151 -11.80 16.08 -30.41
CA SER A 151 -12.09 15.40 -31.68
C SER A 151 -13.57 15.04 -31.82
N ASN A 152 -14.19 14.48 -30.78
CA ASN A 152 -15.62 14.15 -30.79
C ASN A 152 -16.48 15.41 -30.96
N LEU A 153 -16.13 16.50 -30.25
CA LEU A 153 -16.82 17.78 -30.41
C LEU A 153 -16.66 18.32 -31.83
N SER A 154 -15.45 18.30 -32.39
CA SER A 154 -15.21 18.74 -33.78
C SER A 154 -16.00 17.91 -34.80
N LEU A 155 -16.11 16.59 -34.61
CA LEU A 155 -16.92 15.71 -35.46
C LEU A 155 -18.41 16.02 -35.35
N MET A 156 -18.91 16.24 -34.13
CA MET A 156 -20.29 16.67 -33.88
C MET A 156 -20.59 17.99 -34.59
N LEU A 157 -19.71 18.99 -34.47
CA LEU A 157 -19.84 20.28 -35.14
C LEU A 157 -19.82 20.12 -36.66
N SER A 158 -18.93 19.27 -37.19
CA SER A 158 -18.85 18.99 -38.63
C SER A 158 -20.14 18.38 -39.16
N LEU A 159 -20.73 17.45 -38.40
CA LEU A 159 -22.01 16.81 -38.74
C LEU A 159 -23.18 17.79 -38.71
N GLY A 160 -23.27 18.61 -37.65
CA GLY A 160 -24.29 19.68 -37.57
C GLY A 160 -24.16 20.69 -38.71
N ASN A 161 -22.94 21.11 -39.03
CA ASN A 161 -22.67 22.04 -40.14
C ASN A 161 -22.99 21.44 -41.50
N ALA A 162 -22.73 20.14 -41.71
CA ALA A 162 -23.08 19.44 -42.95
C ALA A 162 -24.60 19.42 -43.17
N ILE A 163 -25.38 19.19 -42.11
CA ILE A 163 -26.85 19.24 -42.16
C ILE A 163 -27.34 20.66 -42.42
N ALA A 164 -26.85 21.64 -41.67
CA ALA A 164 -27.24 23.05 -41.81
C ALA A 164 -27.03 23.53 -43.26
N ASN A 165 -25.84 23.29 -43.82
CA ASN A 165 -25.53 23.64 -45.21
C ASN A 165 -26.46 22.98 -46.24
N ARG A 166 -26.98 21.78 -45.95
CA ARG A 166 -27.92 21.08 -46.85
C ARG A 166 -29.35 21.57 -46.70
N ASP A 167 -29.80 21.88 -45.48
CA ASP A 167 -31.16 22.35 -45.20
C ASP A 167 -31.37 23.85 -45.47
N SER A 168 -30.38 24.52 -46.05
CA SER A 168 -30.36 25.99 -46.21
C SER A 168 -30.47 26.76 -44.89
N ASP A 169 -30.24 26.07 -43.77
CA ASP A 169 -30.21 26.65 -42.43
C ASP A 169 -28.78 27.02 -42.05
N THR A 170 -28.63 27.94 -41.11
CA THR A 170 -27.30 28.29 -40.58
C THR A 170 -27.01 27.48 -39.34
N ASP A 171 -25.74 27.11 -39.13
CA ASP A 171 -25.27 26.46 -37.90
C ASP A 171 -25.69 27.22 -36.62
N SER A 172 -25.84 28.56 -36.74
CA SER A 172 -26.33 29.45 -35.70
C SER A 172 -27.66 29.03 -35.08
N HIS A 173 -28.54 28.36 -35.83
CA HIS A 173 -29.81 27.84 -35.29
C HIS A 173 -29.56 26.79 -34.21
N ASN A 174 -28.75 25.77 -34.51
CA ASN A 174 -28.45 24.67 -33.60
C ASN A 174 -27.79 25.20 -32.31
N TYR A 175 -26.88 26.17 -32.43
CA TYR A 175 -26.28 26.82 -31.27
C TYR A 175 -27.30 27.54 -30.39
N ARG A 176 -28.22 28.31 -30.99
CA ARG A 176 -29.27 29.02 -30.22
C ARG A 176 -30.19 28.06 -29.50
N VAL A 177 -30.67 27.01 -30.18
CA VAL A 177 -31.54 25.99 -29.57
C VAL A 177 -30.83 25.30 -28.41
N THR A 178 -29.58 24.89 -28.62
CA THR A 178 -28.75 24.27 -27.58
C THR A 178 -28.57 25.20 -26.39
N PHE A 179 -28.26 26.48 -26.64
CA PHE A 179 -28.09 27.47 -25.57
C PHE A 179 -29.35 27.65 -24.74
N TYR A 180 -30.53 27.78 -25.38
CA TYR A 180 -31.80 27.90 -24.66
C TYR A 180 -32.14 26.65 -23.86
N ALA A 181 -31.90 25.47 -24.42
CA ALA A 181 -32.12 24.19 -23.74
C ALA A 181 -31.24 24.07 -22.48
N VAL A 182 -29.95 24.40 -22.58
CA VAL A 182 -29.02 24.40 -21.45
C VAL A 182 -29.45 25.40 -20.38
N ALA A 183 -29.73 26.65 -20.76
CA ALA A 183 -30.13 27.69 -19.81
C ALA A 183 -31.40 27.30 -19.04
N LEU A 184 -32.36 26.66 -19.72
CA LEU A 184 -33.56 26.13 -19.08
C LEU A 184 -33.25 24.97 -18.12
N ALA A 185 -32.41 24.02 -18.56
CA ALA A 185 -32.03 22.88 -17.74
C ALA A 185 -31.25 23.29 -16.48
N GLU A 186 -30.36 24.29 -16.60
CA GLU A 186 -29.64 24.86 -15.46
C GLU A 186 -30.60 25.56 -14.49
N ALA A 187 -31.55 26.35 -15.00
CA ALA A 187 -32.57 26.99 -14.17
C ALA A 187 -33.48 25.99 -13.43
N MET A 188 -33.70 24.82 -14.03
CA MET A 188 -34.45 23.71 -13.43
C MET A 188 -33.62 22.84 -12.47
N GLY A 189 -32.30 23.09 -12.36
CA GLY A 189 -31.41 22.35 -11.47
C GLY A 189 -31.08 20.93 -11.94
N LEU A 190 -31.08 20.67 -13.25
CA LEU A 190 -30.74 19.35 -13.77
C LEU A 190 -29.28 18.96 -13.45
N PRO A 191 -29.01 17.66 -13.21
CA PRO A 191 -27.65 17.15 -13.08
C PRO A 191 -26.78 17.45 -14.31
N LYS A 192 -25.49 17.71 -14.09
CA LYS A 192 -24.51 17.99 -15.17
C LYS A 192 -24.45 16.89 -16.24
N GLN A 193 -24.65 15.64 -15.85
CA GLN A 193 -24.69 14.50 -16.78
C GLN A 193 -25.85 14.63 -17.78
N ASP A 194 -27.02 15.07 -17.31
CA ASP A 194 -28.23 15.20 -18.12
C ASP A 194 -28.12 16.44 -19.03
N ILE A 195 -27.53 17.53 -18.51
CA ILE A 195 -27.20 18.71 -19.30
C ILE A 195 -26.21 18.36 -20.43
N SER A 196 -25.24 17.48 -20.19
CA SER A 196 -24.28 17.06 -21.23
C SER A 196 -24.97 16.28 -22.36
N ALA A 197 -25.93 15.41 -22.03
CA ALA A 197 -26.75 14.69 -23.00
C ALA A 197 -27.70 15.63 -23.76
N LEU A 198 -28.24 16.64 -23.07
CA LEU A 198 -29.07 17.68 -23.67
C LEU A 198 -28.29 18.52 -24.68
N ILE A 199 -27.03 18.87 -24.38
CA ILE A 199 -26.17 19.64 -25.29
C ILE A 199 -26.00 18.91 -26.62
N THR A 200 -25.57 17.64 -26.59
CA THR A 200 -25.32 16.86 -27.81
C THR A 200 -26.61 16.58 -28.57
N GLY A 201 -27.68 16.27 -27.85
CA GLY A 201 -29.00 16.01 -28.42
C GLY A 201 -29.65 17.23 -29.06
N ALA A 202 -29.66 18.38 -28.37
CA ALA A 202 -30.21 19.62 -28.91
C ALA A 202 -29.40 20.12 -30.13
N PHE A 203 -28.08 19.94 -30.12
CA PHE A 203 -27.25 20.35 -31.25
C PHE A 203 -27.46 19.46 -32.48
N LEU A 204 -27.69 18.15 -32.28
CA LEU A 204 -27.88 17.15 -33.33
C LEU A 204 -29.37 16.80 -33.57
N HIS A 205 -30.33 17.56 -33.05
CA HIS A 205 -31.76 17.19 -33.10
C HIS A 205 -32.26 16.91 -34.52
N ASP A 206 -31.73 17.64 -35.51
CA ASP A 206 -32.07 17.53 -36.92
C ASP A 206 -31.11 16.65 -37.73
N VAL A 207 -30.20 15.90 -37.10
CA VAL A 207 -29.17 15.13 -37.82
C VAL A 207 -29.74 14.08 -38.76
N GLY A 208 -30.90 13.51 -38.44
CA GLY A 208 -31.57 12.53 -39.30
C GLY A 208 -32.11 13.11 -40.60
N LYS A 209 -32.11 14.44 -40.76
CA LYS A 209 -32.43 15.07 -42.05
C LYS A 209 -31.45 14.62 -43.16
N ILE A 210 -30.25 14.11 -42.84
CA ILE A 210 -29.34 13.43 -43.79
C ILE A 210 -30.07 12.35 -44.61
N GLY A 211 -30.98 11.59 -43.99
CA GLY A 211 -31.68 10.49 -44.65
C GLY A 211 -32.94 10.90 -45.42
N ILE A 212 -33.35 12.17 -45.38
CA ILE A 212 -34.54 12.66 -46.08
C ILE A 212 -34.20 12.92 -47.55
N PRO A 213 -34.97 12.43 -48.55
CA PRO A 213 -34.70 12.67 -49.97
C PRO A 213 -34.72 14.16 -50.38
N ASP A 214 -33.83 14.57 -51.29
CA ASP A 214 -33.73 15.95 -51.79
C ASP A 214 -35.05 16.48 -52.39
N SER A 215 -35.85 15.61 -53.03
CA SER A 215 -37.15 15.96 -53.61
C SER A 215 -38.23 16.34 -52.58
N ILE A 216 -37.93 16.12 -51.30
CA ILE A 216 -38.72 16.50 -50.14
C ILE A 216 -38.02 17.66 -49.43
N MET A 217 -36.73 17.50 -49.13
CA MET A 217 -35.91 18.47 -48.39
C MET A 217 -35.83 19.84 -49.08
N LEU A 218 -35.56 19.87 -50.39
CA LEU A 218 -35.33 21.10 -51.16
C LEU A 218 -36.60 21.58 -51.89
N LYS A 219 -37.78 21.06 -51.52
CA LYS A 219 -39.02 21.44 -52.20
C LYS A 219 -39.36 22.92 -51.91
N ALA A 220 -39.47 23.73 -52.96
CA ALA A 220 -40.01 25.08 -52.85
C ALA A 220 -41.53 25.03 -52.53
N GLY A 221 -41.92 25.54 -51.36
CA GLY A 221 -43.31 25.64 -50.90
C GLY A 221 -43.76 24.49 -49.99
N LYS A 222 -45.06 24.44 -49.68
CA LYS A 222 -45.60 23.48 -48.69
C LYS A 222 -45.45 22.03 -49.15
N LEU A 223 -45.08 21.16 -48.21
CA LEU A 223 -45.10 19.71 -48.41
C LEU A 223 -46.55 19.21 -48.52
N THR A 224 -46.76 18.15 -49.31
CA THR A 224 -48.01 17.38 -49.25
C THR A 224 -48.02 16.53 -47.98
N ASN A 225 -49.17 16.05 -47.55
CA ASN A 225 -49.27 15.22 -46.34
C ASN A 225 -48.32 14.01 -46.40
N GLU A 226 -48.28 13.31 -47.55
CA GLU A 226 -47.38 12.16 -47.76
C GLU A 226 -45.90 12.53 -47.62
N LYS A 227 -45.48 13.65 -48.23
CA LYS A 227 -44.10 14.13 -48.14
C LYS A 227 -43.76 14.63 -46.74
N PHE A 228 -44.74 15.18 -46.03
CA PHE A 228 -44.59 15.61 -44.65
C PHE A 228 -44.46 14.41 -43.70
N ASP A 229 -45.16 13.31 -43.96
CA ASP A 229 -45.00 12.07 -43.20
C ASP A 229 -43.60 11.47 -43.38
N VAL A 230 -43.03 11.54 -44.59
CA VAL A 230 -41.61 11.21 -44.81
C VAL A 230 -40.69 12.20 -44.08
N MET A 231 -40.96 13.51 -44.11
CA MET A 231 -40.14 14.49 -43.39
C MET A 231 -40.07 14.17 -41.89
N LYS A 232 -41.17 13.74 -41.25
CA LYS A 232 -41.19 13.37 -39.81
C LYS A 232 -40.24 12.23 -39.45
N THR A 233 -39.84 11.38 -40.41
CA THR A 233 -38.95 10.24 -40.11
C THR A 233 -37.53 10.68 -39.74
N HIS A 234 -37.15 11.95 -39.97
CA HIS A 234 -35.85 12.48 -39.57
C HIS A 234 -35.54 12.28 -38.08
N VAL A 235 -36.56 12.23 -37.22
CA VAL A 235 -36.37 11.96 -35.78
C VAL A 235 -35.83 10.54 -35.56
N LEU A 236 -36.48 9.54 -36.14
CA LEU A 236 -36.06 8.13 -36.02
C LEU A 236 -34.71 7.91 -36.68
N LEU A 237 -34.50 8.45 -37.87
CA LEU A 237 -33.21 8.41 -38.57
C LEU A 237 -32.11 9.09 -37.74
N GLY A 238 -32.43 10.17 -37.03
CA GLY A 238 -31.50 10.86 -36.15
C GLY A 238 -31.08 10.01 -34.96
N ILE A 239 -32.04 9.30 -34.35
CA ILE A 239 -31.78 8.33 -33.27
C ILE A 239 -30.87 7.22 -33.78
N GLU A 240 -31.19 6.61 -34.92
CA GLU A 240 -30.38 5.54 -35.54
C GLU A 240 -28.92 5.98 -35.81
N ILE A 241 -28.71 7.25 -36.19
CA ILE A 241 -27.36 7.79 -36.43
C ILE A 241 -26.53 7.88 -35.14
N VAL A 242 -27.16 8.19 -34.00
CA VAL A 242 -26.42 8.52 -32.77
C VAL A 242 -26.43 7.41 -31.71
N GLU A 243 -27.38 6.48 -31.76
CA GLU A 243 -27.61 5.50 -30.69
C GLU A 243 -26.45 4.51 -30.49
N ASP A 244 -25.78 4.13 -31.57
CA ASP A 244 -24.65 3.20 -31.56
C ASP A 244 -23.33 3.86 -31.14
N ASN A 245 -23.27 5.19 -31.07
CA ASN A 245 -22.09 5.91 -30.62
C ASN A 245 -22.12 6.08 -29.09
N PRO A 246 -21.21 5.43 -28.33
CA PRO A 246 -21.23 5.50 -26.86
C PRO A 246 -21.12 6.91 -26.29
N TRP A 247 -20.46 7.82 -27.01
CA TRP A 247 -20.30 9.22 -26.61
C TRP A 247 -21.57 10.06 -26.87
N LEU A 248 -22.39 9.66 -27.85
CA LEU A 248 -23.64 10.33 -28.21
C LEU A 248 -24.89 9.62 -27.67
N LYS A 249 -24.76 8.53 -26.92
CA LYS A 249 -25.92 7.77 -26.41
C LYS A 249 -26.95 8.63 -25.68
N GLY A 250 -26.51 9.66 -24.96
CA GLY A 250 -27.39 10.63 -24.30
C GLY A 250 -28.18 11.52 -25.27
N ALA A 251 -27.63 11.79 -26.46
CA ALA A 251 -28.30 12.58 -27.49
C ALA A 251 -29.60 11.91 -27.95
N ALA A 252 -29.61 10.58 -28.07
CA ALA A 252 -30.80 9.81 -28.48
C ALA A 252 -32.02 10.05 -27.56
N LEU A 253 -31.80 10.34 -26.29
CA LEU A 253 -32.88 10.63 -25.32
C LEU A 253 -33.53 12.00 -25.58
N THR A 254 -32.78 12.93 -26.16
CA THR A 254 -33.20 14.31 -26.43
C THR A 254 -33.80 14.50 -27.81
N ILE A 255 -33.35 13.72 -28.80
CA ILE A 255 -33.87 13.77 -30.19
C ILE A 255 -35.34 13.30 -30.26
N ARG A 256 -35.77 12.50 -29.27
CA ARG A 256 -37.07 11.82 -29.25
C ARG A 256 -38.29 12.73 -29.08
#